data_AF-A0A252AW50-F1
#
_entry.id   AF-A0A252AW50-F1
#
_cell.length_a   1.000
_cell.length_b   1.000
_cell.length_c   1.000
_cell.angle_alpha   90.00
_cell.angle_beta   90.00
_cell.angle_gamma   90.00
#
_symmetry.space_group_name_H-M   'P 1'
#
loop_
_entity.id
_entity.type
_entity.pdbx_description
1 polymer ?
#
loop_
_entity_poly.entity_id
_entity_poly.type
_entity_poly.pdbx_seq_one_letter_code
_entity_poly.pdbx_strand_id
1 'polypeptide(L)'
;QEWVTSLGAHYVVDHSQPLAPQIAKLPIGTPGFVFSTTQTEQHLADIVDLIAPQGHLGLIDDPSELNALLLKKKSLSLHWEWMFTRSAFETADLSVQGSILNEISRLVEEGKLRTTL
;
A
#
# COMPACT_ATOMS: atom_id res chain seq x y z
N GLN A 1 10.64 -14.15 0.43
CA GLN A 1 9.21 -14.51 0.34
C GLN A 1 8.69 -15.11 1.65
N GLU A 2 9.34 -16.15 2.20
CA GLU A 2 8.93 -16.82 3.45
C GLU A 2 8.67 -15.88 4.62
N TRP A 3 9.53 -14.89 4.84
CA TRP A 3 9.34 -13.92 5.91
C TRP A 3 8.02 -13.15 5.77
N VAL A 4 7.70 -12.65 4.58
CA VAL A 4 6.44 -11.92 4.31
C VAL A 4 5.23 -12.84 4.44
N THR A 5 5.33 -14.09 3.99
CA THR A 5 4.29 -15.10 4.22
C THR A 5 4.07 -15.33 5.72
N SER A 6 5.15 -15.42 6.50
CA SER A 6 5.07 -15.62 7.95
C SER A 6 4.41 -14.45 8.68
N LEU A 7 4.41 -13.25 8.08
CA LEU A 7 3.75 -12.05 8.59
C LEU A 7 2.26 -11.97 8.22
N GLY A 8 1.74 -12.96 7.48
CA GLY A 8 0.30 -13.09 7.19
C GLY A 8 -0.09 -12.82 5.73
N ALA A 9 0.87 -12.66 4.81
CA ALA A 9 0.54 -12.53 3.39
C ALA A 9 -0.04 -13.85 2.83
N HIS A 10 -1.26 -13.80 2.31
CA HIS A 10 -1.93 -14.94 1.67
C HIS A 10 -1.25 -15.35 0.36
N TYR A 11 -0.75 -14.37 -0.39
CA TYR A 11 -0.03 -14.56 -1.65
C TYR A 11 1.21 -13.66 -1.67
N VAL A 12 2.32 -14.18 -2.16
CA VAL A 12 3.57 -13.44 -2.34
C VAL A 12 4.01 -13.60 -3.79
N VAL A 13 4.30 -12.48 -4.46
CA VAL A 13 4.75 -12.42 -5.85
C VAL A 13 6.17 -11.86 -5.92
N ASP A 14 6.85 -12.04 -7.05
CA ASP A 14 8.21 -11.54 -7.27
C ASP A 14 8.17 -10.20 -8.00
N HIS A 15 8.46 -9.11 -7.29
CA HIS A 15 8.47 -7.76 -7.85
C HIS A 15 9.66 -7.48 -8.78
N SER A 16 10.63 -8.41 -8.92
CA SER A 16 11.66 -8.32 -9.96
C SER A 16 11.10 -8.64 -11.36
N GLN A 17 9.90 -9.20 -11.43
CA GLN A 17 9.15 -9.51 -12.64
C GLN A 17 7.91 -8.63 -12.75
N PRO A 18 7.31 -8.49 -13.95
CA PRO A 18 6.06 -7.75 -14.12
C PRO A 18 4.98 -8.22 -13.14
N LEU A 19 4.37 -7.29 -12.42
CA LEU A 19 3.44 -7.59 -11.32
C LEU A 19 2.06 -8.00 -11.86
N ALA A 20 1.53 -7.29 -12.86
CA ALA A 20 0.17 -7.51 -13.33
C ALA A 20 -0.09 -8.95 -13.82
N PRO A 21 0.79 -9.60 -14.61
CA PRO A 21 0.62 -10.99 -15.01
C PRO A 21 0.68 -11.99 -13.85
N GLN A 22 1.37 -11.67 -12.76
CA GLN A 22 1.43 -12.52 -11.58
C GLN A 22 0.13 -12.42 -10.77
N ILE A 23 -0.37 -11.19 -10.55
CA ILE A 23 -1.63 -10.94 -9.84
C ILE A 23 -2.81 -11.56 -10.59
N ALA A 24 -2.86 -11.48 -11.92
CA ALA A 24 -3.92 -12.06 -12.72
C ALA A 24 -4.05 -13.59 -12.60
N LYS A 25 -2.99 -14.28 -12.17
CA LYS A 25 -3.00 -15.75 -11.95
C LYS A 25 -3.53 -16.14 -10.56
N LEU A 26 -3.66 -15.18 -9.64
CA LEU A 26 -4.13 -15.44 -8.29
C LEU A 26 -5.67 -15.54 -8.28
N PRO A 27 -6.27 -16.40 -7.46
CA PRO A 27 -7.72 -16.56 -7.38
C PRO A 27 -8.37 -15.47 -6.50
N ILE A 28 -8.02 -14.20 -6.74
CA ILE A 28 -8.45 -13.04 -5.92
C ILE A 28 -9.24 -11.98 -6.71
N GLY A 29 -9.41 -12.17 -8.02
CA GLY A 29 -9.98 -11.13 -8.88
C GLY A 29 -9.04 -9.93 -9.02
N THR A 30 -9.61 -8.74 -9.26
CA THR A 30 -8.82 -7.49 -9.37
C THR A 30 -8.79 -6.76 -8.02
N PRO A 31 -7.60 -6.46 -7.47
CA PRO A 31 -7.49 -5.72 -6.21
C PRO A 31 -8.12 -4.34 -6.28
N GLY A 32 -8.92 -3.97 -5.28
CA GLY A 32 -9.47 -2.60 -5.14
C GLY A 32 -8.47 -1.59 -4.59
N PHE A 33 -7.44 -2.07 -3.88
CA PHE A 33 -6.42 -1.26 -3.23
C PHE A 33 -5.02 -1.76 -3.60
N VAL A 34 -4.11 -0.83 -3.85
CA VAL A 34 -2.68 -1.11 -3.97
C VAL A 34 -1.93 -0.11 -3.08
N PHE A 35 -1.00 -0.61 -2.27
CA PHE A 35 -0.13 0.22 -1.45
C PHE A 35 1.33 -0.01 -1.86
N SER A 36 1.98 1.02 -2.38
CA SER A 36 3.36 0.99 -2.86
C SER A 36 4.30 1.61 -1.83
N THR A 37 5.29 0.85 -1.38
CA THR A 37 6.26 1.31 -0.37
C THR A 37 7.63 1.65 -0.95
N THR A 38 7.87 1.31 -2.21
CA THR A 38 9.15 1.53 -2.89
C THR A 38 9.01 1.33 -4.41
N GLN A 39 9.87 1.99 -5.19
CA GLN A 39 9.97 1.82 -6.64
C GLN A 39 8.63 2.06 -7.36
N THR A 40 7.79 2.99 -6.86
CA THR A 40 6.50 3.29 -7.47
C THR A 40 6.64 3.68 -8.94
N GLU A 41 7.66 4.46 -9.29
CA GLU A 41 7.95 4.86 -10.68
C GLU A 41 8.10 3.64 -11.61
N GLN A 42 8.86 2.63 -11.18
CA GLN A 42 9.08 1.40 -11.94
C GLN A 42 7.79 0.57 -12.08
N HIS A 43 6.96 0.52 -11.04
CA HIS A 43 5.82 -0.39 -10.97
C HIS A 43 4.48 0.26 -11.39
N LEU A 44 4.44 1.58 -11.61
CA LEU A 44 3.19 2.31 -11.84
C LEU A 44 2.36 1.73 -13.00
N ALA A 45 2.99 1.35 -14.11
CA ALA A 45 2.28 0.79 -15.25
C ALA A 45 1.57 -0.53 -14.91
N ASP A 46 2.26 -1.45 -14.23
CA ASP A 46 1.68 -2.71 -13.77
C ASP A 46 0.60 -2.48 -12.71
N ILE A 47 0.83 -1.56 -11.77
CA ILE A 47 -0.14 -1.18 -10.73
C ILE A 47 -1.45 -0.71 -11.37
N VAL A 48 -1.36 0.17 -12.38
CA VAL A 48 -2.52 0.64 -13.13
C VAL A 48 -3.21 -0.49 -13.86
N ASP A 49 -2.48 -1.47 -14.38
CA ASP A 49 -3.07 -2.57 -15.14
C ASP A 49 -3.73 -3.63 -14.24
N LEU A 50 -3.17 -3.90 -13.05
CA LEU A 50 -3.70 -4.90 -12.12
C LEU A 50 -4.85 -4.39 -11.24
N ILE A 51 -4.88 -3.10 -10.91
CA ILE A 51 -5.89 -2.56 -9.99
C ILE A 51 -7.28 -2.47 -10.66
N ALA A 52 -8.33 -2.69 -9.87
CA ALA A 52 -9.71 -2.59 -10.33
C ALA A 52 -10.05 -1.15 -10.80
N PRO A 53 -10.99 -0.97 -11.76
CA PRO A 53 -11.59 0.33 -12.02
C PRO A 53 -12.13 0.95 -10.72
N GLN A 54 -11.99 2.28 -10.57
CA GLN A 54 -12.32 3.04 -9.37
C GLN A 54 -11.51 2.63 -8.12
N GLY A 55 -10.41 1.92 -8.30
CA GLY A 55 -9.51 1.53 -7.21
C GLY A 55 -8.70 2.69 -6.63
N HIS A 56 -7.99 2.38 -5.55
CA HIS A 56 -7.20 3.32 -4.76
C HIS A 56 -5.73 2.91 -4.73
N LEU A 57 -4.85 3.79 -5.21
CA LEU A 57 -3.41 3.66 -5.10
C LEU A 57 -2.90 4.54 -3.95
N GLY A 58 -2.34 3.92 -2.92
CA GLY A 58 -1.59 4.59 -1.87
C GLY A 58 -0.08 4.45 -2.07
N LEU A 59 0.71 5.48 -1.76
CA LEU A 59 2.17 5.43 -1.79
C LEU A 59 2.81 6.24 -0.65
N ILE A 60 4.03 5.84 -0.26
CA ILE A 60 4.86 6.50 0.77
C ILE A 60 6.30 6.79 0.31
N ASP A 61 6.70 6.35 -0.88
CA ASP A 61 8.01 6.66 -1.46
C ASP A 61 7.98 7.96 -2.27
N ASP A 62 9.15 8.41 -2.72
CA ASP A 62 9.35 9.66 -3.45
C ASP A 62 9.82 9.39 -4.90
N PRO A 63 8.93 8.93 -5.81
CA PRO A 63 9.31 8.73 -7.21
C PRO A 63 9.76 10.04 -7.85
N SER A 64 10.76 9.97 -8.74
CA SER A 64 11.27 11.17 -9.42
C SER A 64 10.27 11.72 -10.43
N GLU A 65 9.53 10.81 -11.08
CA GLU A 65 8.39 11.13 -11.93
C GLU A 65 7.17 10.27 -11.57
N LEU A 66 5.99 10.89 -11.57
CA LEU A 66 4.72 10.19 -11.39
C LEU A 66 3.69 10.67 -12.40
N ASN A 67 3.48 9.89 -13.46
CA ASN A 67 2.49 10.22 -14.48
C ASN A 67 1.06 9.84 -14.05
N ALA A 68 0.39 10.76 -13.35
CA ALA A 68 -1.00 10.59 -12.92
C ALA A 68 -2.00 10.41 -14.08
N LEU A 69 -1.66 10.75 -15.33
CA LEU A 69 -2.56 10.54 -16.47
C LEU A 69 -2.84 9.05 -16.72
N LEU A 70 -1.93 8.15 -16.32
CA LEU A 70 -2.12 6.71 -16.42
C LEU A 70 -3.33 6.23 -15.60
N LEU A 71 -3.65 6.93 -14.51
CA LEU A 71 -4.77 6.62 -13.62
C LEU A 71 -6.14 6.90 -14.25
N LYS A 72 -6.20 7.76 -15.27
CA LYS A 72 -7.44 8.34 -15.80
C LYS A 72 -8.40 7.29 -16.36
N LYS A 73 -7.89 6.32 -17.13
CA LYS A 73 -8.72 5.33 -17.85
C LYS A 73 -9.54 4.46 -16.90
N LYS A 74 -9.01 4.19 -15.71
CA LYS A 74 -9.67 3.41 -14.67
C LYS A 74 -10.27 4.29 -13.56
N SER A 75 -10.22 5.62 -13.69
CA SER A 75 -10.71 6.57 -12.67
C SER A 75 -10.15 6.28 -11.27
N LEU A 76 -8.84 6.02 -11.20
CA LEU A 76 -8.20 5.66 -9.93
C LEU A 76 -7.98 6.88 -9.04
N SER A 77 -8.08 6.67 -7.74
CA SER A 77 -7.67 7.66 -6.74
C SER A 77 -6.19 7.47 -6.38
N LEU A 78 -5.46 8.56 -6.25
CA LEU A 78 -4.07 8.59 -5.76
C LEU A 78 -4.03 9.18 -4.35
N HIS A 79 -3.46 8.44 -3.40
CA HIS A 79 -3.35 8.82 -1.99
C HIS A 79 -1.88 8.84 -1.60
N TRP A 80 -1.33 10.04 -1.40
CA TRP A 80 -0.01 10.14 -0.81
C TRP A 80 -0.14 10.06 0.71
N GLU A 81 0.52 9.10 1.34
CA GLU A 81 0.58 9.02 2.79
C GLU A 81 1.91 9.60 3.27
N TRP A 82 1.81 10.56 4.19
CA TRP A 82 2.98 11.10 4.87
C TRP A 82 2.63 11.30 6.35
N MET A 83 3.16 10.42 7.18
CA MET A 83 2.76 10.34 8.59
C MET A 83 3.05 11.62 9.38
N PHE A 84 3.95 12.50 8.92
CA PHE A 84 4.22 13.76 9.59
C PHE A 84 3.18 14.84 9.32
N THR A 85 2.29 14.68 8.33
CA THR A 85 1.30 15.71 7.94
C THR A 85 0.52 16.23 9.15
N ARG A 86 -0.02 15.33 9.98
CA ARG A 86 -0.80 15.72 11.15
C ARG A 86 0.00 16.58 12.13
N SER A 87 1.20 16.14 12.49
CA SER A 87 2.07 16.81 13.46
C SER A 87 2.71 18.09 12.91
N ALA A 88 3.07 18.11 11.63
CA ALA A 88 3.73 19.25 11.01
C ALA A 88 2.77 20.44 10.83
N PHE A 89 1.48 20.16 10.64
CA PHE A 89 0.44 21.17 10.40
C PHE A 89 -0.55 21.32 11.56
N GLU A 90 -0.34 20.61 12.67
CA GLU A 90 -1.24 20.60 13.84
C GLU A 90 -2.71 20.42 13.44
N THR A 91 -2.98 19.44 12.59
CA THR A 91 -4.32 19.23 12.03
C THR A 91 -5.32 18.89 13.13
N ALA A 92 -6.61 19.16 12.88
CA ALA A 92 -7.68 18.92 13.85
C ALA A 92 -7.76 17.46 14.34
N ASP A 93 -7.23 16.52 13.55
CA ASP A 93 -7.17 15.09 13.82
C ASP A 93 -5.79 14.60 14.31
N LEU A 94 -4.94 15.48 14.85
CA LEU A 94 -3.61 15.14 15.37
C LEU A 94 -3.62 13.96 16.35
N SER A 95 -4.62 13.89 17.22
CA SER A 95 -4.77 12.85 18.25
C SER A 95 -4.99 11.44 17.69
N VAL A 96 -5.34 11.31 16.40
CA VAL A 96 -5.57 10.02 15.76
C VAL A 96 -4.29 9.17 15.74
N GLN A 97 -3.10 9.77 15.66
CA GLN A 97 -1.84 9.02 15.72
C GLN A 97 -1.68 8.28 17.05
N GLY A 98 -1.93 8.96 18.18
CA GLY A 98 -1.88 8.33 19.50
C GLY A 98 -2.94 7.23 19.64
N SER A 99 -4.12 7.43 19.06
CA SER A 99 -5.19 6.42 19.06
C SER A 99 -4.78 5.16 18.29
N ILE A 100 -4.15 5.31 17.11
CA ILE A 100 -3.62 4.20 16.32
C ILE A 100 -2.50 3.47 17.07
N LEU A 101 -1.59 4.19 17.73
CA LEU A 101 -0.50 3.59 18.50
C LEU A 101 -1.03 2.78 19.70
N ASN A 102 -2.05 3.28 20.39
CA ASN A 102 -2.71 2.54 21.47
C ASN A 102 -3.36 1.24 20.97
N GLU A 103 -3.99 1.29 19.79
CA GLU A 103 -4.57 0.10 19.17
C GLU A 103 -3.49 -0.91 18.74
N ILE A 104 -2.36 -0.44 18.20
CA ILE A 104 -1.20 -1.30 17.92
C ILE A 104 -0.70 -1.97 19.21
N SER A 105 -0.58 -1.23 20.31
CA SER A 105 -0.17 -1.79 21.62
C SER A 105 -1.10 -2.93 22.05
N ARG A 106 -2.42 -2.71 21.99
CA ARG A 106 -3.42 -3.74 22.31
C ARG A 106 -3.28 -4.97 21.42
N LEU A 107 -3.12 -4.78 20.11
CA LEU A 107 -2.96 -5.88 19.16
C LEU A 107 -1.65 -6.67 19.35
N VAL A 108 -0.59 -6.03 19.83
CA VAL A 108 0.66 -6.70 20.23
C VAL A 108 0.44 -7.54 21.50
N GLU A 109 -0.23 -7.00 22.52
CA GLU A 109 -0.56 -7.73 23.74
C GLU A 109 -1.44 -8.96 23.48
N GLU A 110 -2.35 -8.87 22.50
CA GLU A 110 -3.21 -9.97 22.04
C GLU A 110 -2.49 -10.98 21.12
N GLY A 111 -1.22 -10.74 20.79
CA GLY A 111 -0.43 -11.58 19.88
C GLY A 111 -0.93 -11.56 18.43
N LYS A 112 -1.72 -10.55 18.04
CA LYS A 112 -2.18 -10.34 16.65
C LYS A 112 -1.14 -9.63 15.80
N LEU A 113 -0.36 -8.74 16.42
CA LEU A 113 0.82 -8.12 15.82
C LEU A 113 2.08 -8.59 16.56
N ARG A 114 3.20 -8.65 15.85
CA ARG A 114 4.50 -8.98 16.41
C ARG A 114 5.59 -8.07 15.87
N THR A 115 6.64 -7.91 16.65
CA THR A 115 7.88 -7.27 16.17
C THR A 115 8.48 -8.07 15.02
N THR A 116 9.18 -7.35 14.14
CA THR A 116 10.01 -7.90 13.07
C THR A 116 11.49 -7.97 13.44
N LEU A 117 11.86 -7.42 14.59
CA LEU A 117 13.18 -7.48 15.23
C LEU A 117 13.30 -8.69 16.16
#